data_AF-A0A484ZAP6-F1
#
_entry.id   AF-A0A484ZAP6-F1
#
_cell.length_a   1.000
_cell.length_b   1.000
_cell.length_c   1.000
_cell.angle_alpha   90.00
_cell.angle_beta   90.00
_cell.angle_gamma   90.00
#
_symmetry.space_group_name_H-M   'P 1'
#
loop_
_entity.id
_entity.type
_entity.pdbx_description
1 polymer ?
#
loop_
_entity_poly.entity_id
_entity_poly.type
_entity_poly.pdbx_seq_one_letter_code
_entity_poly.pdbx_strand_id
1 'polypeptide(L)'
;MVWPIACFIGGPLPWATYSFLSVAFGYFMFVKKINVIRPSGTLEPLIGEKHAKGFVGVIVDNLYLVALILAMGTSLGLATPLVTECIQYLFGVPHTLELDAIVISCWVVFNAICVAFGLQKGGEGCQ
;
A
#
# COMPACT_ATOMS: atom_id res chain seq x y z
N MET A 1 6.46 29.39 8.32
CA MET A 1 4.99 29.35 8.55
C MET A 1 4.33 28.09 7.93
N VAL A 2 5.03 26.95 7.80
CA VAL A 2 4.52 25.71 7.18
C VAL A 2 4.14 24.62 8.21
N TRP A 3 4.68 24.75 9.42
CA TRP A 3 4.53 23.79 10.51
C TRP A 3 3.09 23.49 10.97
N PRO A 4 2.19 24.49 11.16
CA PRO A 4 0.84 24.20 11.62
C PRO A 4 -0.01 23.42 10.59
N ILE A 5 0.26 23.61 9.30
CA ILE A 5 -0.48 22.94 8.21
C ILE A 5 -0.02 21.48 8.10
N ALA A 6 1.28 21.23 8.23
CA ALA A 6 1.87 19.88 8.25
C ALA A 6 1.28 19.03 9.40
N CYS A 7 1.12 19.61 10.59
CA CYS A 7 0.49 18.93 11.73
C CYS A 7 -0.98 18.57 11.50
N PHE A 8 -1.70 19.28 10.62
CA PHE A 8 -3.08 18.92 10.30
C PHE A 8 -3.17 17.73 9.33
N ILE A 9 -2.31 17.71 8.29
CA ILE A 9 -2.31 16.65 7.27
C ILE A 9 -1.56 15.37 7.69
N GLY A 10 -0.58 15.48 8.60
CA GLY A 10 0.24 14.35 9.06
C GLY A 10 0.07 14.03 10.54
N GLY A 11 -0.67 14.86 11.28
CA GLY A 11 -0.93 14.66 12.69
C GLY A 11 -2.15 13.76 12.96
N PRO A 12 -2.70 13.77 14.18
CA PRO A 12 -3.60 12.72 14.67
C PRO A 12 -4.95 12.65 13.94
N LEU A 13 -5.36 13.69 13.22
CA LEU A 13 -6.67 13.75 12.57
C LEU A 13 -6.84 12.68 11.46
N PRO A 14 -5.93 12.55 10.48
CA PRO A 14 -5.96 11.43 9.54
C PRO A 14 -5.75 10.06 10.20
N TRP A 15 -4.90 9.96 11.22
CA TRP A 15 -4.73 8.68 11.94
C TRP A 15 -6.00 8.23 12.65
N ALA A 16 -6.82 9.16 13.14
CA ALA A 16 -8.12 8.85 13.72
C ALA A 16 -9.10 8.28 12.69
N THR A 17 -9.13 8.79 11.46
CA THR A 17 -9.99 8.25 10.39
C THR A 17 -9.53 6.87 9.93
N TYR A 18 -8.22 6.62 9.86
CA TYR A 18 -7.67 5.28 9.63
C TYR A 18 -8.02 4.30 10.75
N SER A 19 -8.01 4.76 12.01
CA SER A 19 -8.36 3.93 13.16
C SER A 19 -9.84 3.51 13.12
N PHE A 20 -10.73 4.44 12.76
CA PHE A 20 -12.15 4.13 12.58
C PHE A 20 -12.37 3.06 11.50
N LEU A 21 -11.70 3.20 10.36
CA LEU A 21 -11.76 2.21 9.28
C LEU A 21 -11.19 0.85 9.72
N SER A 22 -10.07 0.85 10.45
CA SER A 22 -9.44 -0.36 11.00
C SER A 22 -10.36 -1.11 11.96
N VAL A 23 -11.05 -0.40 12.87
CA VAL A 23 -12.04 -1.01 13.77
C VAL A 23 -13.22 -1.60 13.00
N ALA A 24 -13.69 -0.93 11.95
CA ALA A 24 -14.75 -1.44 11.10
C ALA A 24 -14.32 -2.75 10.39
N PHE A 25 -13.13 -2.77 9.77
CA PHE A 25 -12.58 -4.00 9.15
C PHE A 25 -12.33 -5.11 10.18
N GLY A 26 -11.81 -4.77 11.36
CA GLY A 26 -11.58 -5.71 12.45
C GLY A 26 -12.88 -6.36 12.95
N TYR A 27 -13.97 -5.60 13.05
CA TYR A 27 -15.28 -6.16 13.40
C TYR A 27 -15.75 -7.20 12.37
N PHE A 28 -15.60 -6.92 11.07
CA PHE A 28 -15.96 -7.87 10.01
C PHE A 28 -15.09 -9.14 10.03
N MET A 29 -13.79 -9.00 10.29
CA MET A 29 -12.86 -10.13 10.32
C MET A 29 -13.04 -11.00 11.57
N PHE A 30 -13.11 -10.41 12.77
CA PHE A 30 -13.13 -11.15 14.04
C PHE A 30 -14.54 -11.56 14.49
N VAL A 31 -15.57 -10.75 14.24
CA VAL A 31 -16.94 -11.03 14.71
C VAL A 31 -17.78 -11.74 13.64
N LYS A 32 -17.71 -11.31 12.38
CA LYS A 32 -18.44 -11.95 11.28
C LYS A 32 -17.71 -13.09 10.57
N LYS A 33 -16.42 -13.32 10.87
CA LYS A 33 -15.58 -14.40 10.29
C LYS A 33 -15.64 -14.47 8.76
N ILE A 34 -15.75 -13.32 8.10
CA ILE A 34 -15.73 -13.24 6.64
C ILE A 34 -14.25 -13.23 6.22
N ASN A 35 -13.87 -14.11 5.30
CA ASN A 35 -12.49 -14.23 4.82
C ASN A 35 -12.17 -13.04 3.89
N VAL A 36 -11.83 -11.89 4.49
CA VAL A 36 -11.62 -10.60 3.85
C VAL A 36 -10.26 -10.52 3.14
N ILE A 37 -10.09 -11.33 2.09
CA ILE A 37 -8.95 -11.18 1.15
C ILE A 37 -9.34 -10.24 -0.01
N ARG A 38 -10.65 -10.08 -0.24
CA ARG A 38 -11.21 -9.25 -1.31
C ARG A 38 -11.95 -8.07 -0.69
N PRO A 39 -11.68 -6.80 -1.09
CA PRO A 39 -12.47 -5.65 -0.65
C PRO A 39 -13.97 -5.81 -0.96
N SER A 40 -14.32 -6.55 -2.02
CA SER A 40 -15.72 -6.89 -2.33
C SER A 40 -16.39 -7.80 -1.29
N GLY A 41 -15.63 -8.64 -0.58
CA GLY A 41 -16.13 -9.52 0.48
C GLY A 41 -16.55 -8.76 1.73
N THR A 42 -15.88 -7.65 2.06
CA THR A 42 -16.27 -6.78 3.18
C THR A 42 -17.57 -6.01 2.88
N LEU A 43 -17.92 -5.85 1.61
CA LEU A 43 -19.18 -5.24 1.16
C LEU A 43 -20.34 -6.24 1.11
N GLU A 44 -20.12 -7.56 1.24
CA GLU A 44 -21.20 -8.57 1.33
C GLU A 44 -22.29 -8.22 2.35
N PRO A 45 -21.98 -7.82 3.60
CA PRO A 45 -23.02 -7.46 4.57
C PRO A 45 -23.68 -6.09 4.33
N LEU A 46 -23.13 -5.22 3.48
CA LEU A 46 -23.65 -3.87 3.22
C LEU A 46 -24.42 -3.77 1.88
N ILE A 47 -23.98 -4.50 0.86
CA ILE A 47 -24.47 -4.47 -0.53
C ILE A 47 -25.23 -5.77 -0.89
N GLY A 48 -25.16 -6.79 -0.03
CA GLY A 48 -25.79 -8.10 -0.20
C GLY A 48 -24.91 -9.05 -1.02
N GLU A 49 -24.91 -10.34 -0.65
CA GLU A 49 -24.08 -11.39 -1.28
C GLU A 49 -24.18 -11.42 -2.81
N LYS A 50 -25.36 -11.09 -3.35
CA LYS A 50 -25.64 -11.16 -4.80
C LYS A 50 -24.89 -10.09 -5.61
N HIS A 51 -24.68 -8.90 -5.06
CA HIS A 51 -23.97 -7.81 -5.74
C HIS A 51 -22.47 -7.83 -5.42
N ALA A 52 -22.09 -8.28 -4.22
CA ALA A 52 -20.70 -8.46 -3.82
C ALA A 52 -19.99 -9.61 -4.57
N LYS A 53 -20.70 -10.71 -4.87
CA LYS A 53 -20.21 -11.80 -5.76
C LYS A 53 -20.57 -11.58 -7.24
N GLY A 54 -21.33 -10.52 -7.54
CA GLY A 54 -21.76 -10.18 -8.89
C GLY A 54 -20.82 -9.22 -9.62
N PHE A 55 -21.28 -8.68 -10.74
CA PHE A 55 -20.53 -7.75 -11.59
C PHE A 55 -20.04 -6.49 -10.85
N VAL A 56 -20.84 -6.00 -9.90
CA VAL A 56 -20.51 -4.82 -9.08
C VAL A 56 -19.29 -5.09 -8.20
N GLY A 57 -19.20 -6.26 -7.57
CA GLY A 57 -18.05 -6.65 -6.75
C GLY A 57 -16.75 -6.72 -7.54
N VAL A 58 -16.79 -7.22 -8.78
CA VAL A 58 -15.61 -7.30 -9.67
C VAL A 58 -15.11 -5.91 -10.09
N ILE A 59 -16.03 -4.98 -10.38
CA ILE A 59 -15.66 -3.58 -10.71
C ILE A 59 -14.97 -2.91 -9.52
N VAL A 60 -15.53 -3.06 -8.31
CA VAL A 60 -14.97 -2.47 -7.10
C VAL A 60 -13.58 -3.05 -6.80
N ASP A 61 -13.41 -4.36 -6.94
CA ASP A 61 -12.13 -5.05 -6.73
C ASP A 61 -11.06 -4.55 -7.72
N ASN A 62 -11.40 -4.43 -9.00
CA ASN A 62 -10.46 -3.93 -10.00
C ASN A 62 -10.10 -2.46 -9.80
N LEU A 63 -11.08 -1.61 -9.44
CA LEU A 63 -10.83 -0.19 -9.13
C LEU A 63 -9.93 -0.05 -7.91
N TYR A 64 -10.14 -0.89 -6.89
CA TYR A 64 -9.29 -0.94 -5.70
C TYR A 64 -7.86 -1.39 -6.04
N LEU A 65 -7.69 -2.46 -6.81
CA LEU A 65 -6.37 -2.94 -7.24
C LEU A 65 -5.61 -1.89 -8.07
N VAL A 66 -6.29 -1.21 -9.01
CA VAL A 66 -5.68 -0.13 -9.78
C VAL A 66 -5.27 1.03 -8.88
N ALA A 67 -6.12 1.44 -7.94
CA ALA A 67 -5.79 2.49 -6.99
C ALA A 67 -4.57 2.11 -6.12
N LEU A 68 -4.51 0.85 -5.67
CA LEU A 68 -3.40 0.34 -4.87
C LEU A 68 -2.06 0.37 -5.64
N ILE A 69 -2.06 -0.09 -6.90
CA ILE A 69 -0.87 -0.09 -7.75
C ILE A 69 -0.40 1.34 -8.03
N LEU A 70 -1.33 2.26 -8.33
CA LEU A 70 -1.02 3.67 -8.57
C LEU A 70 -0.46 4.35 -7.31
N ALA A 71 -1.03 4.07 -6.14
CA ALA A 71 -0.55 4.60 -4.87
C ALA A 71 0.89 4.15 -4.58
N MET A 72 1.15 2.84 -4.69
CA MET A 72 2.50 2.29 -4.52
C MET A 72 3.49 2.83 -5.56
N GLY A 73 3.06 2.94 -6.82
CA GLY A 73 3.88 3.49 -7.90
C GLY A 73 4.25 4.95 -7.66
N THR A 74 3.32 5.76 -7.15
CA THR A 74 3.57 7.17 -6.83
C THR A 74 4.59 7.31 -5.70
N SER A 75 4.47 6.49 -4.64
CA SER A 75 5.44 6.49 -3.54
C SER A 75 6.86 6.14 -4.01
N LEU A 76 7.00 5.13 -4.87
CA LEU A 76 8.28 4.75 -5.47
C LEU A 76 8.83 5.84 -6.41
N GLY A 77 7.94 6.45 -7.20
CA GLY A 77 8.29 7.54 -8.12
C GLY A 77 8.79 8.80 -7.40
N LEU A 78 8.25 9.11 -6.22
CA LEU A 78 8.75 10.21 -5.38
C LEU A 78 10.05 9.84 -4.64
N ALA A 79 10.21 8.57 -4.24
CA ALA A 79 11.39 8.11 -3.51
C ALA A 79 12.65 8.02 -4.38
N THR A 80 12.51 7.64 -5.66
CA THR A 80 13.64 7.42 -6.58
C THR A 80 14.54 8.66 -6.73
N PRO A 81 14.03 9.84 -7.15
CA PRO A 81 14.88 11.02 -7.32
C PRO A 81 15.45 11.48 -5.99
N LEU A 82 14.72 11.33 -4.88
CA LEU A 82 15.22 11.67 -3.54
C LEU A 82 16.47 10.86 -3.19
N VAL A 83 16.48 9.55 -3.47
CA VAL A 83 17.63 8.67 -3.21
C VAL A 83 18.79 9.00 -4.15
N THR A 84 18.53 9.24 -5.44
CA THR A 84 19.58 9.56 -6.41
C THR A 84 20.25 10.89 -6.10
N GLU A 85 19.50 11.90 -5.64
CA GLU A 85 20.07 13.16 -5.13
C GLU A 85 20.96 12.94 -3.90
N CYS A 86 20.56 12.06 -2.98
CA CYS A 86 21.41 11.70 -1.84
C CYS A 86 22.70 11.00 -2.28
N ILE A 87 22.64 10.11 -3.27
CA ILE A 87 23.82 9.44 -3.82
C ILE A 87 24.74 10.44 -4.52
N GLN A 88 24.19 11.37 -5.30
CA GLN A 88 24.95 12.45 -5.93
C GLN A 88 25.66 13.31 -4.87
N TYR A 89 24.98 13.67 -3.78
CA TYR A 89 25.57 14.46 -2.70
C TYR A 89 26.69 13.71 -1.95
N LEU A 90 26.55 12.40 -1.75
CA LEU A 90 27.50 11.58 -1.00
C LEU A 90 28.69 11.07 -1.82
N PHE A 91 28.45 10.65 -3.06
CA PHE A 91 29.44 9.99 -3.94
C PHE A 91 29.88 10.87 -5.12
N GLY A 92 29.24 12.03 -5.34
CA GLY A 92 29.58 12.94 -6.44
C GLY A 92 29.23 12.44 -7.84
N VAL A 93 28.42 11.37 -7.96
CA VAL A 93 28.01 10.78 -9.24
C VAL A 93 26.85 11.60 -9.81
N PRO A 94 26.87 12.00 -11.10
CA PRO A 94 25.83 12.83 -11.69
C PRO A 94 24.47 12.12 -11.75
N HIS A 95 23.41 12.84 -11.37
CA HIS A 95 22.03 12.41 -11.49
C HIS A 95 21.69 12.24 -12.97
N THR A 96 21.46 10.99 -13.38
CA THR A 96 21.04 10.62 -14.72
C THR A 96 19.85 9.67 -14.64
N LEU A 97 18.98 9.71 -15.64
CA LEU A 97 17.83 8.80 -15.73
C LEU A 97 18.24 7.32 -15.70
N GLU A 98 19.46 7.01 -16.16
CA GLU A 98 20.04 5.67 -16.08
C GLU A 98 20.29 5.24 -14.63
N LEU A 99 20.75 6.17 -13.78
CA LEU A 99 21.02 5.91 -12.36
C LEU A 99 19.72 5.66 -11.58
N ASP A 100 18.68 6.46 -11.84
CA ASP A 100 17.33 6.26 -11.30
C ASP A 100 16.77 4.87 -11.67
N ALA A 101 16.91 4.47 -12.94
CA ALA A 101 16.46 3.18 -13.42
C ALA A 101 17.20 2.01 -12.74
N ILE A 102 18.52 2.15 -12.54
CA ILE A 102 19.33 1.15 -11.83
C ILE A 102 18.88 1.03 -10.36
N VAL A 103 18.68 2.15 -9.66
CA VAL A 103 18.23 2.17 -8.26
C VAL A 103 16.86 1.52 -8.11
N ILE A 104 15.89 1.86 -8.96
CA ILE A 104 14.57 1.23 -8.97
C ILE A 104 14.70 -0.28 -9.21
N SER A 105 15.48 -0.68 -10.22
CA SER A 105 15.64 -2.10 -10.57
C SER A 105 16.24 -2.91 -9.40
N CYS A 106 17.24 -2.35 -8.72
CA CYS A 106 17.85 -2.95 -7.54
C CYS A 106 16.83 -3.09 -6.41
N TRP A 107 16.00 -2.07 -6.18
CA TRP A 107 14.98 -2.10 -5.14
C TRP A 107 13.87 -3.11 -5.43
N VAL A 108 13.45 -3.25 -6.70
CA VAL A 108 12.47 -4.27 -7.10
C VAL A 108 13.03 -5.68 -6.91
N VAL A 109 14.29 -5.93 -7.30
CA VAL A 109 14.94 -7.24 -7.09
C VAL A 109 15.07 -7.54 -5.60
N PHE A 110 15.47 -6.56 -4.79
CA PHE A 110 15.56 -6.71 -3.34
C PHE A 110 14.20 -7.05 -2.73
N ASN A 111 13.13 -6.34 -3.12
CA ASN A 111 11.77 -6.65 -2.67
C ASN A 111 11.33 -8.05 -3.14
N ALA A 112 11.63 -8.45 -4.38
CA ALA A 112 11.29 -9.77 -4.89
C ALA A 112 11.96 -10.90 -4.09
N ILE A 113 13.24 -10.71 -3.73
CA ILE A 113 13.98 -11.61 -2.84
C ILE A 113 13.32 -11.65 -1.45
N CYS A 114 13.04 -10.49 -0.85
CA CYS A 114 12.38 -10.39 0.45
C CYS A 114 11.02 -11.10 0.47
N VAL A 115 10.22 -10.99 -0.60
CA VAL A 115 8.93 -11.68 -0.73
C VAL A 115 9.13 -13.18 -0.92
N ALA A 116 10.07 -13.61 -1.77
CA ALA A 116 10.35 -15.02 -2.01
C ALA A 116 10.83 -15.75 -0.74
N PHE A 117 11.73 -15.13 0.03
CA PHE A 117 12.18 -15.68 1.31
C PHE A 117 11.15 -15.48 2.43
N GLY A 118 10.39 -14.39 2.41
CA GLY A 118 9.36 -14.07 3.39
C GLY A 118 8.17 -15.02 3.35
N LEU A 119 7.72 -15.43 2.15
CA LEU A 119 6.68 -16.46 2.02
C LEU A 119 7.16 -17.84 2.48
N GLN A 120 8.44 -18.18 2.30
CA GLN A 120 8.98 -19.47 2.75
C GLN A 120 9.21 -19.53 4.26
N LYS A 121 9.44 -18.39 4.93
CA LYS A 121 9.53 -18.31 6.40
C LYS A 121 8.21 -17.95 7.10
N GLY A 122 7.16 -17.61 6.36
CA GLY A 122 5.84 -17.20 6.88
C GLY A 122 4.96 -18.34 7.43
N GLY A 123 5.51 -19.54 7.63
CA GLY A 123 4.81 -20.67 8.25
C GLY A 123 4.78 -20.65 9.78
N GLU A 124 5.49 -19.73 10.45
CA GLU A 124 5.58 -19.71 11.91
C GLU A 124 5.48 -18.28 12.46
N GLY A 125 4.28 -17.71 12.46
CA GLY A 125 4.05 -16.46 13.19
C GLY A 125 2.98 -15.54 12.61
N CYS A 126 1.75 -16.05 12.51
CA CYS A 126 0.52 -15.26 12.57
C CYS A 126 0.27 -14.24 11.45
N GLN A 127 -0.54 -14.70 10.49
CA GLN A 127 -1.86 -14.14 10.13
C GLN A 127 -2.27 -12.80 10.78
#